data_AF-A0A1B9KC21-F1
#
_entry.id   AF-A0A1B9KC21-F1
#
_cell.length_a   1.000
_cell.length_b   1.000
_cell.length_c   1.000
_cell.angle_alpha   90.00
_cell.angle_beta   90.00
_cell.angle_gamma   90.00
#
_symmetry.space_group_name_H-M   'P 1'
#
loop_
_entity.id
_entity.type
_entity.pdbx_description
1 polymer ?
#
loop_
_entity_poly.entity_id
_entity_poly.type
_entity_poly.pdbx_seq_one_letter_code
_entity_poly.pdbx_strand_id
1 'polypeptide(L)'
;MTYTNEEYADMAIKANEEGKLLKEVKGKLKLVEPEPMALTNEQLITQNKAKQNSLVSEANEKIAVLQDTIDLEMQEDNEEEQLKQWRKYRILLTRVDASDINVVFPAKPE
;
A
#
# COMPACT_ATOMS: atom_id res chain seq x y z
N MET A 1 28.36 20.42 25.25
CA MET A 1 28.55 19.02 24.82
C MET A 1 28.70 18.18 26.07
N THR A 2 27.96 17.09 26.17
CA THR A 2 27.73 16.30 27.40
C THR A 2 28.36 14.92 27.34
N TYR A 3 29.20 14.65 26.33
CA TYR A 3 29.92 13.40 26.16
C TYR A 3 31.29 13.65 25.55
N THR A 4 32.27 12.82 25.90
CA THR A 4 33.63 12.85 25.36
C THR A 4 33.71 12.09 24.04
N ASN A 5 34.83 12.24 23.33
CA ASN A 5 35.08 11.47 22.11
C ASN A 5 35.19 9.96 22.37
N GLU A 6 35.74 9.58 23.53
CA GLU A 6 35.86 8.19 23.97
C GLU A 6 34.48 7.60 24.27
N GLU A 7 33.64 8.33 25.01
CA GLU A 7 32.25 7.92 25.29
C GLU A 7 31.43 7.80 24.00
N TYR A 8 31.63 8.69 23.03
CA TYR A 8 31.00 8.56 21.72
C TYR A 8 31.48 7.31 20.97
N ALA A 9 32.79 7.04 20.96
CA ALA A 9 33.38 5.89 20.26
C ALA A 9 32.88 4.56 20.83
N ASP A 10 32.87 4.42 22.16
CA ASP A 10 32.37 3.22 22.84
C ASP A 10 30.88 2.99 22.55
N MET A 11 30.08 4.04 22.60
CA MET A 11 28.66 3.96 22.28
C MET A 11 28.39 3.63 20.81
N ALA A 12 29.22 4.13 19.89
CA ALA A 12 29.11 3.82 18.46
C ALA A 12 29.48 2.37 18.15
N ILE A 13 30.53 1.84 18.78
CA ILE A 13 30.91 0.41 18.68
C ILE A 13 29.76 -0.45 19.19
N LYS A 14 29.25 -0.15 20.38
CA LYS A 14 28.11 -0.86 20.98
C LYS A 14 26.85 -0.78 20.11
N ALA A 15 26.58 0.35 19.47
CA ALA A 15 25.46 0.50 18.54
C ALA A 15 25.60 -0.48 17.37
N ASN A 16 26.78 -0.55 16.75
CA ASN A 16 27.04 -1.43 15.63
C ASN A 16 26.96 -2.92 16.01
N GLU A 17 27.52 -3.30 17.17
CA GLU A 17 27.45 -4.67 17.68
C GLU A 17 26.02 -5.12 17.99
N GLU A 18 25.19 -4.22 18.52
CA GLU A 18 23.79 -4.50 18.84
C GLU A 18 22.85 -4.28 17.64
N GLY A 19 23.37 -3.89 16.47
CA GLY A 19 22.55 -3.54 15.29
C GLY A 19 21.61 -2.35 15.52
N LYS A 20 21.98 -1.44 16.43
CA LYS A 20 21.23 -0.25 16.83
C LYS A 20 21.79 1.01 16.19
N LEU A 21 20.99 2.07 16.19
CA LEU A 21 21.39 3.41 15.78
C LEU A 21 21.81 4.23 17.01
N LEU A 22 22.88 5.02 16.89
CA LEU A 22 23.24 6.01 17.90
C LEU A 22 22.59 7.36 17.56
N LYS A 23 21.69 7.86 18.42
CA LYS A 23 21.04 9.18 18.28
C LYS A 23 21.25 10.05 19.52
N GLU A 24 21.39 11.35 19.31
CA GLU A 24 21.36 12.34 20.39
C GLU A 24 19.91 12.76 20.69
N VAL A 25 19.46 12.55 21.92
CA VAL A 25 18.11 12.93 22.37
C VAL A 25 18.21 13.78 23.63
N LYS A 26 17.83 15.06 23.53
CA LYS A 26 17.92 16.05 24.62
C LYS A 26 19.34 16.19 25.19
N GLY A 27 20.36 16.23 24.33
CA GLY A 27 21.74 16.38 24.78
C GLY A 27 22.32 15.13 25.44
N LYS A 28 21.80 13.94 25.16
CA LYS A 28 22.37 12.67 25.62
C LYS A 28 22.37 11.67 24.48
N LEU A 29 23.48 10.95 24.31
CA LEU A 29 23.55 9.84 23.38
C LEU A 29 22.65 8.70 23.87
N LYS A 30 21.89 8.10 22.95
CA LYS A 30 21.06 6.93 23.20
C LYS A 30 21.18 5.96 22.03
N LEU A 31 21.20 4.68 22.38
CA LEU A 31 20.99 3.59 21.44
C LEU A 31 19.49 3.51 21.14
N VAL A 32 19.14 3.54 19.86
CA VAL A 32 17.77 3.49 19.37
C VAL A 32 17.70 2.31 18.42
N GLU A 33 16.67 1.48 18.54
CA GLU A 33 16.44 0.42 17.57
C GLU A 33 16.21 1.04 16.18
N PRO A 34 16.83 0.49 15.12
CA PRO A 34 16.56 0.97 13.78
C PRO A 34 15.08 0.76 13.48
N GLU A 35 14.43 1.77 12.91
CA GLU A 35 13.07 1.58 12.41
C GLU A 35 13.11 0.46 11.36
N PRO A 36 12.14 -0.48 11.40
CA PRO A 36 12.10 -1.55 10.42
C PRO A 36 12.01 -0.94 9.02
N MET A 37 12.81 -1.46 8.08
CA MET A 37 12.73 -1.04 6.67
C MET A 37 11.40 -1.45 6.00
N ALA A 38 10.63 -2.33 6.66
CA ALA A 38 9.31 -2.73 6.21
C ALA A 38 8.27 -1.65 6.52
N LEU A 39 7.28 -1.54 5.63
CA LEU A 39 6.13 -0.67 5.86
C LEU A 39 5.44 -1.04 7.17
N THR A 40 5.00 -0.02 7.91
CA THR A 40 4.14 -0.25 9.08
C THR A 40 2.79 -0.79 8.64
N ASN A 41 2.06 -1.43 9.55
CA ASN A 41 0.69 -1.89 9.26
C ASN A 41 -0.22 -0.74 8.80
N GLU A 42 -0.07 0.46 9.36
CA GLU A 42 -0.83 1.63 8.95
C GLU A 42 -0.51 2.06 7.51
N GLN A 43 0.77 2.03 7.13
CA GLN A 43 1.21 2.32 5.77
C GLN A 43 0.70 1.25 4.79
N LEU A 44 0.73 -0.03 5.17
CA LEU A 44 0.17 -1.13 4.36
C LEU A 44 -1.33 -0.96 4.14
N ILE A 45 -2.08 -0.67 5.20
CA ILE A 45 -3.53 -0.39 5.12
C ILE A 45 -3.80 0.81 4.21
N THR A 46 -2.99 1.86 4.31
CA THR A 46 -3.11 3.04 3.44
C THR A 46 -2.89 2.69 1.97
N GLN A 47 -1.86 1.88 1.67
CA GLN A 47 -1.61 1.40 0.31
C GLN A 47 -2.72 0.49 -0.20
N ASN A 48 -3.24 -0.40 0.64
CA ASN A 48 -4.36 -1.29 0.28
C ASN A 48 -5.61 -0.49 -0.07
N LYS A 49 -5.95 0.54 0.71
CA LYS A 49 -7.08 1.45 0.42
C LYS A 49 -6.86 2.25 -0.87
N ALA A 50 -5.65 2.77 -1.08
CA ALA A 50 -5.31 3.49 -2.31
C ALA A 50 -5.43 2.56 -3.55
N LYS A 51 -4.94 1.33 -3.44
CA LYS A 51 -5.07 0.31 -4.49
C LYS A 51 -6.53 -0.06 -4.77
N GLN A 52 -7.33 -0.27 -3.73
CA GLN A 52 -8.77 -0.53 -3.87
C GLN A 52 -9.46 0.58 -4.66
N ASN A 53 -9.21 1.85 -4.30
CA ASN A 53 -9.78 3.01 -4.97
C ASN A 53 -9.36 3.10 -6.44
N SER A 54 -8.07 2.86 -6.73
CA SER A 54 -7.55 2.84 -8.10
C SER A 54 -8.22 1.75 -8.95
N LEU A 55 -8.36 0.53 -8.41
CA LEU A 55 -9.02 -0.58 -9.11
C LEU A 55 -10.52 -0.32 -9.33
N VAL A 56 -11.20 0.34 -8.38
CA VAL A 56 -12.60 0.75 -8.54
C VAL A 56 -12.74 1.84 -9.60
N SER A 57 -11.83 2.81 -9.65
CA SER A 57 -11.81 3.85 -10.70
C SER A 57 -11.64 3.24 -12.09
N GLU A 58 -10.65 2.35 -12.24
CA GLU A 58 -10.41 1.63 -13.49
C GLU A 58 -11.63 0.83 -13.93
N ALA A 59 -12.27 0.11 -12.99
CA ALA A 59 -13.50 -0.62 -13.28
C ALA A 59 -14.64 0.31 -13.71
N ASN A 60 -14.78 1.49 -13.10
CA ASN A 60 -15.79 2.47 -13.50
C ASN A 60 -15.54 3.02 -14.91
N GLU A 61 -14.28 3.31 -15.26
CA GLU A 61 -13.91 3.79 -16.60
C GLU A 61 -14.22 2.73 -17.67
N LYS A 62 -13.86 1.46 -17.43
CA LYS A 62 -14.19 0.35 -18.33
C LYS A 62 -15.69 0.14 -18.48
N ILE A 63 -16.42 0.20 -17.36
CA ILE A 63 -17.88 0.09 -17.36
C ILE A 63 -18.49 1.23 -18.17
N ALA A 64 -18.03 2.47 -18.02
CA ALA A 64 -18.57 3.62 -18.75
C ALA A 64 -18.41 3.44 -20.26
N VAL A 65 -17.22 3.06 -20.74
CA VAL A 65 -16.98 2.80 -22.16
C VAL A 65 -17.87 1.68 -22.70
N LEU A 66 -17.97 0.55 -21.98
CA LEU A 66 -18.80 -0.58 -22.41
C LEU A 66 -20.30 -0.21 -22.43
N GLN A 67 -20.75 0.61 -21.47
CA GLN A 67 -22.11 1.11 -21.46
C GLN A 67 -22.37 2.03 -22.65
N ASP A 68 -21.49 3.00 -22.91
CA ASP A 68 -21.63 3.90 -24.05
C ASP A 68 -21.65 3.11 -25.37
N THR A 69 -20.81 2.09 -25.51
CA THR A 69 -20.80 1.19 -26.68
C THR A 69 -22.14 0.50 -26.89
N ILE A 70 -22.75 -0.04 -25.82
CA ILE A 70 -24.06 -0.71 -25.89
C ILE A 70 -25.19 0.30 -26.13
N ASP A 71 -25.17 1.43 -25.43
CA ASP A 71 -26.22 2.46 -25.51
C ASP A 71 -26.25 3.15 -26.89
N LEU A 72 -25.10 3.22 -27.57
CA LEU A 72 -24.96 3.72 -28.94
C LEU A 72 -25.16 2.64 -30.01
N GLU A 73 -25.52 1.41 -29.60
CA GLU A 73 -25.69 0.24 -30.47
C GLU A 73 -24.42 -0.10 -31.29
N MET A 74 -23.23 0.25 -30.77
CA MET A 74 -21.92 0.07 -31.40
C MET A 74 -21.19 -1.20 -30.96
N GLN A 75 -21.84 -2.09 -30.20
CA GLN A 75 -21.26 -3.38 -29.79
C GLN A 75 -20.98 -4.28 -31.00
N GLU A 76 -19.80 -4.92 -31.02
CA GLU A 76 -19.38 -5.82 -32.10
C GLU A 76 -19.38 -7.30 -31.67
N ASP A 77 -19.13 -7.60 -30.39
CA ASP A 77 -18.92 -8.94 -29.87
C ASP A 77 -19.58 -9.15 -28.49
N ASN A 78 -18.77 -9.38 -27.44
CA ASN A 78 -19.18 -9.86 -26.13
C ASN A 78 -19.23 -8.73 -25.09
N GLU A 79 -19.38 -7.48 -25.51
CA GLU A 79 -19.33 -6.29 -24.64
C GLU A 79 -20.39 -6.33 -23.53
N GLU A 80 -21.56 -6.93 -23.77
CA GLU A 80 -22.56 -7.14 -22.72
C GLU A 80 -22.07 -8.07 -21.61
N GLU A 81 -21.35 -9.14 -21.97
CA GLU A 81 -20.80 -10.09 -21.02
C GLU A 81 -19.61 -9.47 -20.28
N GLN A 82 -18.73 -8.77 -21.00
CA GLN A 82 -17.65 -7.99 -20.38
C GLN A 82 -18.22 -6.97 -19.39
N LEU A 83 -19.29 -6.25 -19.74
CA LEU A 83 -19.94 -5.28 -18.85
C LEU A 83 -20.45 -5.95 -17.57
N LYS A 84 -21.05 -7.14 -17.67
CA LYS A 84 -21.47 -7.91 -16.49
C LYS A 84 -20.29 -8.32 -15.62
N GLN A 85 -19.19 -8.78 -16.23
CA GLN A 85 -17.98 -9.19 -15.52
C GLN A 85 -17.31 -8.01 -14.80
N TRP A 86 -17.15 -6.87 -15.47
CA TRP A 86 -16.60 -5.66 -14.87
C TRP A 86 -17.48 -5.11 -13.74
N ARG A 87 -18.81 -5.13 -13.89
CA ARG A 87 -19.74 -4.76 -12.80
C ARG A 87 -19.62 -5.70 -11.59
N LYS A 88 -19.52 -7.01 -11.81
CA LYS A 88 -19.29 -8.00 -10.75
C LYS A 88 -17.95 -7.76 -10.07
N TYR A 89 -16.89 -7.53 -10.84
CA TYR A 89 -15.55 -7.21 -10.34
C TYR A 89 -15.56 -5.96 -9.45
N ARG A 90 -16.21 -4.88 -9.88
CA ARG A 90 -16.37 -3.66 -9.06
C ARG A 90 -17.05 -3.95 -7.72
N ILE A 91 -18.12 -4.75 -7.71
CA ILE A 91 -18.81 -5.13 -6.47
C ILE A 91 -17.91 -5.99 -5.57
N LEU A 92 -17.12 -6.90 -6.16
CA LEU A 92 -16.17 -7.69 -5.39
C LEU A 92 -15.11 -6.79 -4.75
N LEU A 93 -14.57 -5.82 -5.50
CA LEU A 93 -13.62 -4.84 -4.97
C LEU A 93 -14.18 -4.06 -3.79
N THR A 94 -15.43 -3.58 -3.84
CA THR A 94 -16.01 -2.81 -2.73
C THR A 94 -16.30 -3.64 -1.48
N ARG A 95 -16.33 -4.97 -1.61
CA ARG A 95 -16.50 -5.90 -0.48
C ARG A 95 -15.19 -6.34 0.16
N VAL A 96 -14.06 -6.09 -0.50
CA VAL A 96 -12.74 -6.40 0.06
C VAL A 96 -12.47 -5.51 1.28
N ASP A 97 -12.07 -6.11 2.40
CA ASP A 97 -11.59 -5.36 3.55
C ASP A 97 -10.14 -4.91 3.34
N ALA A 98 -9.97 -3.67 2.88
CA ALA A 98 -8.65 -3.07 2.66
C ALA A 98 -7.91 -2.71 3.98
N SER A 99 -8.50 -3.00 5.14
CA SER A 99 -7.82 -2.89 6.44
C SER A 99 -7.04 -4.16 6.81
N ASP A 100 -7.24 -5.26 6.10
CA ASP A 100 -6.38 -6.43 6.20
C ASP A 100 -5.05 -6.17 5.48
N ILE A 101 -3.94 -6.30 6.21
CA ILE A 101 -2.58 -6.12 5.65
C ILE A 101 -2.21 -7.23 4.65
N ASN A 102 -2.87 -8.39 4.73
CA ASN A 102 -2.66 -9.54 3.84
C ASN A 102 -3.74 -9.64 2.75
N VAL A 103 -4.50 -8.56 2.53
CA VAL A 103 -5.62 -8.55 1.61
C VAL A 103 -5.22 -8.98 0.20
N VAL A 104 -6.05 -9.84 -0.39
CA VAL A 104 -5.92 -10.26 -1.79
C VAL A 104 -7.05 -9.65 -2.60
N PHE A 105 -6.70 -8.88 -3.61
CA PHE A 105 -7.68 -8.30 -4.52
C PHE A 105 -8.13 -9.33 -5.56
N PRO A 106 -9.41 -9.31 -5.96
CA PRO A 106 -9.90 -10.17 -7.04
C PRO A 106 -9.11 -9.93 -8.33
N ALA A 107 -9.01 -10.96 -9.16
CA ALA A 107 -8.44 -10.83 -10.50
C ALA A 107 -9.34 -9.96 -11.38
N LYS A 108 -8.71 -9.14 -12.24
CA LYS A 108 -9.44 -8.37 -13.25
C LYS A 108 -10.09 -9.33 -14.25
N PRO A 109 -11.30 -9.01 -14.73
CA PRO A 109 -11.91 -9.72 -15.84
C PRO A 109 -11.17 -9.38 -17.16
N GLU A 110 -11.39 -10.22 -18.17
CA GLU A 110 -10.86 -10.04 -19.54
C GLU A 110 -11.70 -9.07 -20.37
#